data_AF-A0A0N0ABJ4-F1
#
_entry.id   AF-A0A0N0ABJ4-F1
#
_cell.length_a   1.000
_cell.length_b   1.000
_cell.length_c   1.000
_cell.angle_alpha   90.00
_cell.angle_beta   90.00
_cell.angle_gamma   90.00
#
_symmetry.space_group_name_H-M   'P 1'
#
loop_
_entity.id
_entity.type
_entity.pdbx_description
1 polymer ?
#
loop_
_entity_poly.entity_id
_entity_poly.type
_entity_poly.pdbx_seq_one_letter_code
_entity_poly.pdbx_strand_id
1 'polypeptide(L)'
;MSRQPEFRPHRVVVLALDGLLPFELGIPHRIFGRPRDAEGRLLYDVVTCSVRPPGPVRTDADFAVQVEHGPEALATADTVIVPASYELGPVFEQGVLTGELAAALAHIRPGTRLASICTGVYVLAAAGLLDGRPATTHWADADRFQRLFPRIEVDPDVLFIDDGDVLTSAGVAAGIDLCLHMVRRDHGTAVANDVARRTVVPPHRDGGQAQYIHRPVPDPQQATTTSARAWALGRLHEPIQLRDMAAQESMSVRTFTRRFREETGVSPGQWLTQQRVERARHLLESTDRSVDQVARDAGFGTAQSMRQHLQSALGVTPTAYRRTFRAENDGARLSEGEHHRGSQKVSTARATRPASASAAALSKSSTG
;
A
#
# COMPACT_ATOMS: atom_id res chain seq x y z
N MET A 1 28.51 18.77 -27.43
CA MET A 1 27.32 19.10 -26.63
C MET A 1 26.52 17.83 -26.44
N SER A 2 26.74 17.12 -25.33
CA SER A 2 25.94 15.93 -25.00
C SER A 2 24.51 16.39 -24.73
N ARG A 3 23.56 16.02 -25.61
CA ARG A 3 22.13 16.18 -25.36
C ARG A 3 21.83 15.47 -24.04
N GLN A 4 21.42 16.22 -23.02
CA GLN A 4 20.80 15.58 -21.87
C GLN A 4 19.59 14.80 -22.37
N PRO A 5 19.36 13.56 -21.90
CA PRO A 5 18.20 12.80 -22.29
C PRO A 5 16.95 13.61 -21.98
N GLU A 6 16.09 13.77 -22.99
CA GLU A 6 14.82 14.46 -22.86
C GLU A 6 13.98 13.74 -21.81
N PHE A 7 13.43 14.49 -20.84
CA PHE A 7 12.60 13.93 -19.79
C PHE A 7 11.40 13.24 -20.42
N ARG A 8 11.27 11.92 -20.16
CA ARG A 8 10.07 11.16 -20.49
C ARG A 8 9.49 10.57 -19.21
N PRO A 9 8.18 10.70 -18.96
CA PRO A 9 7.54 10.00 -17.86
C PRO A 9 7.65 8.49 -18.04
N HIS A 10 7.78 7.75 -16.95
CA HIS A 10 7.79 6.29 -16.94
C HIS A 10 6.40 5.75 -17.31
N ARG A 11 6.31 4.94 -18.36
CA ARG A 11 5.04 4.44 -18.89
C ARG A 11 4.57 3.19 -18.12
N VAL A 12 3.45 3.32 -17.42
CA VAL A 12 2.75 2.23 -16.75
C VAL A 12 1.53 1.82 -17.60
N VAL A 13 1.46 0.55 -17.99
CA VAL A 13 0.33 -0.01 -18.73
C VAL A 13 -0.40 -1.01 -17.85
N VAL A 14 -1.69 -0.79 -17.62
CA VAL A 14 -2.54 -1.67 -16.80
C VAL A 14 -3.37 -2.56 -17.73
N LEU A 15 -3.18 -3.88 -17.65
CA LEU A 15 -3.89 -4.84 -18.48
C LEU A 15 -5.26 -5.18 -17.86
N ALA A 16 -6.32 -4.61 -18.42
CA ALA A 16 -7.70 -4.90 -18.06
C ALA A 16 -8.20 -6.17 -18.76
N LEU A 17 -8.62 -7.15 -17.97
CA LEU A 17 -9.24 -8.40 -18.43
C LEU A 17 -10.71 -8.43 -18.00
N ASP A 18 -11.54 -9.22 -18.67
CA ASP A 18 -12.94 -9.37 -18.24
C ASP A 18 -13.00 -9.96 -16.82
N GLY A 19 -14.01 -9.58 -16.05
CA GLY A 19 -14.12 -9.92 -14.64
C GLY A 19 -13.13 -9.18 -13.73
N LEU A 20 -12.50 -8.10 -14.20
CA LEU A 20 -11.58 -7.31 -13.38
C LEU A 20 -12.25 -6.70 -12.16
N LEU A 21 -11.48 -6.49 -11.09
CA LEU A 21 -11.90 -5.70 -9.93
C LEU A 21 -11.69 -4.21 -10.21
N PRO A 22 -12.73 -3.36 -10.26
CA PRO A 22 -12.57 -1.93 -10.50
C PRO A 22 -11.68 -1.26 -9.46
N PHE A 23 -11.71 -1.73 -8.22
CA PHE A 23 -10.85 -1.22 -7.16
C PHE A 23 -9.38 -1.38 -7.52
N GLU A 24 -8.96 -2.57 -7.95
CA GLU A 24 -7.56 -2.81 -8.30
C GLU A 24 -7.13 -2.15 -9.59
N LEU A 25 -8.03 -2.03 -10.57
CA LEU A 25 -7.79 -1.21 -11.76
C LEU A 25 -7.53 0.26 -11.39
N GLY A 26 -8.25 0.79 -10.40
CA GLY A 26 -8.10 2.16 -9.92
C GLY A 26 -6.79 2.44 -9.18
N ILE A 27 -6.16 1.43 -8.58
CA ILE A 27 -4.95 1.60 -7.75
C ILE A 27 -3.78 2.19 -8.54
N PRO A 28 -3.33 1.59 -9.68
CA PRO A 28 -2.23 2.16 -10.45
C PRO A 28 -2.51 3.60 -10.89
N HIS A 29 -3.71 3.89 -11.36
CA HIS A 29 -4.12 5.24 -11.77
C HIS A 29 -4.04 6.23 -10.62
N ARG A 30 -4.47 5.82 -9.41
CA ARG A 30 -4.40 6.67 -8.23
C ARG A 30 -2.95 6.95 -7.79
N ILE A 31 -2.10 5.92 -7.78
CA ILE A 31 -0.76 6.00 -7.20
C ILE A 31 0.25 6.58 -8.20
N PHE A 32 0.22 6.17 -9.45
CA PHE A 32 1.15 6.64 -10.48
C PHE A 32 0.65 7.89 -11.23
N GLY A 33 -0.64 8.22 -11.22
CA GLY A 33 -1.17 9.39 -11.96
C GLY A 33 -0.94 10.76 -11.32
N ARG A 34 -0.32 10.82 -10.14
CA ARG A 34 -0.14 12.03 -9.32
C ARG A 34 1.31 12.47 -9.01
N PRO A 35 2.30 11.57 -8.87
CA PRO A 35 3.68 11.94 -8.57
C PRO A 35 4.23 12.96 -9.57
N ARG A 36 4.88 14.00 -9.05
CA ARG A 36 5.53 15.06 -9.84
C ARG A 36 6.94 15.30 -9.34
N ASP A 37 7.83 15.71 -10.23
CA ASP A 37 9.17 16.19 -9.86
C ASP A 37 9.13 17.63 -9.31
N ALA A 38 10.31 18.16 -8.97
CA ALA A 38 10.47 19.52 -8.46
C ALA A 38 10.03 20.60 -9.45
N GLU A 39 10.04 20.31 -10.76
CA GLU A 39 9.56 21.20 -11.81
C GLU A 39 8.05 21.04 -12.09
N GLY A 40 7.35 20.18 -11.34
CA GLY A 40 5.93 19.93 -11.47
C GLY A 40 5.54 19.04 -12.65
N ARG A 41 6.50 18.38 -13.32
CA ARG A 41 6.22 17.42 -14.41
C ARG A 41 5.77 16.09 -13.84
N LEU A 42 4.84 15.42 -14.51
CA LEU A 42 4.39 14.08 -14.11
C LEU A 42 5.54 13.08 -14.28
N LEU A 43 5.77 12.28 -13.24
CA LEU A 43 6.82 11.26 -13.24
C LEU A 43 6.41 9.98 -13.99
N TYR A 44 5.10 9.71 -14.07
CA TYR A 44 4.55 8.57 -14.77
C TYR A 44 3.47 8.99 -15.76
N ASP A 45 3.30 8.15 -16.77
CA ASP A 45 2.18 8.16 -17.70
C ASP A 45 1.47 6.81 -17.59
N VAL A 46 0.18 6.82 -17.24
CA VAL A 46 -0.57 5.61 -16.89
C VAL A 46 -1.69 5.41 -17.90
N VAL A 47 -1.68 4.27 -18.58
CA VAL A 47 -2.71 3.91 -19.56
C VAL A 47 -3.27 2.54 -19.25
N THR A 48 -4.55 2.31 -19.59
CA THR A 48 -5.19 1.00 -19.49
C THR A 48 -5.31 0.40 -20.88
N CYS A 49 -4.99 -0.87 -21.04
CA CYS A 49 -5.24 -1.60 -22.28
C CYS A 49 -6.01 -2.89 -22.02
N SER A 50 -6.62 -3.45 -23.06
CA SER A 50 -7.23 -4.79 -23.00
C SER A 50 -6.56 -5.74 -23.98
N VAL A 51 -6.89 -7.03 -23.93
CA VAL A 51 -6.44 -8.01 -24.93
C VAL A 51 -7.17 -7.88 -26.28
N ARG A 52 -8.22 -7.05 -26.34
CA ARG A 52 -9.06 -6.78 -27.50
C ARG A 52 -8.89 -5.32 -27.98
N PRO A 53 -9.32 -4.98 -29.22
CA PRO A 53 -9.41 -3.60 -29.67
C PRO A 53 -10.25 -2.71 -28.73
N PRO A 54 -10.15 -1.37 -28.86
CA PRO A 54 -10.85 -0.42 -27.98
C PRO A 54 -12.34 -0.76 -27.81
N GLY A 55 -12.81 -0.77 -26.57
CA GLY A 55 -14.15 -1.27 -26.24
C GLY A 55 -14.40 -1.45 -24.75
N PRO A 56 -15.62 -1.91 -24.40
CA PRO A 56 -15.97 -2.17 -23.00
C PRO A 56 -15.31 -3.46 -22.49
N VAL A 57 -14.72 -3.37 -21.30
CA VAL A 57 -14.26 -4.51 -20.51
C VAL A 57 -15.22 -4.72 -19.33
N ARG A 58 -15.72 -5.94 -19.17
CA ARG A 58 -16.65 -6.28 -18.09
C ARG A 58 -15.89 -6.34 -16.77
N THR A 59 -16.47 -5.77 -15.71
CA THR A 59 -15.90 -5.84 -14.36
C THR A 59 -16.70 -6.81 -13.50
N ASP A 60 -16.21 -7.13 -12.30
CA ASP A 60 -16.95 -7.89 -11.29
C ASP A 60 -18.07 -7.08 -10.60
N ALA A 61 -18.22 -5.79 -10.96
CA ALA A 61 -19.27 -4.91 -10.49
C ALA A 61 -20.42 -4.77 -11.52
N ASP A 62 -21.42 -3.95 -11.18
CA ASP A 62 -22.61 -3.69 -12.01
C ASP A 62 -22.34 -2.75 -13.21
N PHE A 63 -21.07 -2.41 -13.48
CA PHE A 63 -20.66 -1.55 -14.59
C PHE A 63 -19.50 -2.14 -15.40
N ALA A 64 -19.35 -1.64 -16.63
CA ALA A 64 -18.20 -1.91 -17.49
C ALA A 64 -17.27 -0.69 -17.51
N VAL A 65 -15.99 -0.91 -17.80
CA VAL A 65 -15.03 0.16 -18.04
C VAL A 65 -14.75 0.24 -19.53
N GLN A 66 -14.85 1.45 -20.09
CA GLN A 66 -14.45 1.70 -21.47
C GLN A 66 -12.93 1.79 -21.54
N VAL A 67 -12.29 0.92 -22.32
CA VAL A 67 -10.84 0.90 -22.51
C VAL A 67 -10.51 1.37 -23.92
N GLU A 68 -9.69 2.41 -24.02
CA GLU A 68 -9.37 3.09 -25.28
C GLU A 68 -8.17 2.48 -26.03
N HIS A 69 -7.43 1.55 -25.41
CA HIS A 69 -6.22 0.97 -25.98
C HIS A 69 -6.31 -0.54 -26.10
N GLY A 70 -5.83 -1.07 -27.23
CA GLY A 70 -5.67 -2.50 -27.46
C GLY A 70 -4.33 -3.04 -26.94
N PRO A 71 -4.04 -4.32 -27.22
CA PRO A 71 -2.84 -4.99 -26.70
C PRO A 71 -1.52 -4.36 -27.16
N GLU A 72 -1.53 -3.61 -28.26
CA GLU A 72 -0.36 -2.87 -28.77
C GLU A 72 0.23 -1.87 -27.76
N ALA A 73 -0.57 -1.38 -26.81
CA ALA A 73 -0.09 -0.49 -25.75
C ALA A 73 0.98 -1.16 -24.87
N LEU A 74 0.94 -2.48 -24.69
CA LEU A 74 1.93 -3.25 -23.92
C LEU A 74 3.35 -3.08 -24.48
N ALA A 75 3.50 -2.86 -25.79
CA ALA A 75 4.79 -2.59 -26.43
C ALA A 75 5.40 -1.23 -26.05
N THR A 76 4.62 -0.35 -25.42
CA THR A 76 5.10 0.97 -24.96
C THR A 76 5.49 0.98 -23.49
N ALA A 77 5.13 -0.07 -22.74
CA ALA A 77 5.26 -0.12 -21.30
C ALA A 77 6.72 -0.14 -20.84
N ASP A 78 7.02 0.67 -19.83
CA ASP A 78 8.19 0.46 -18.96
C ASP A 78 7.81 -0.42 -17.77
N THR A 79 6.53 -0.41 -17.37
CA THR A 79 5.94 -1.37 -16.42
C THR A 79 4.57 -1.84 -16.88
N VAL A 80 4.32 -3.14 -16.85
CA VAL A 80 2.98 -3.72 -17.03
C VAL A 80 2.44 -4.16 -15.68
N ILE A 81 1.21 -3.76 -15.37
CA ILE A 81 0.49 -4.19 -14.17
C ILE A 81 -0.69 -5.05 -14.59
N VAL A 82 -0.81 -6.25 -14.03
CA VAL A 82 -1.95 -7.16 -14.21
C VAL A 82 -2.77 -7.21 -12.92
N PRO A 83 -3.92 -6.52 -12.85
CA PRO A 83 -4.84 -6.59 -11.71
C PRO A 83 -5.56 -7.94 -11.60
N ALA A 84 -6.31 -8.13 -10.51
CA ALA A 84 -7.25 -9.23 -10.37
C ALA A 84 -8.24 -9.30 -11.53
N SER A 85 -8.55 -10.53 -11.92
CA SER A 85 -9.75 -10.88 -12.68
C SER A 85 -10.34 -12.17 -12.12
N TYR A 86 -11.67 -12.23 -12.06
CA TYR A 86 -12.41 -13.43 -11.66
C TYR A 86 -12.93 -14.25 -12.85
N GLU A 87 -12.70 -13.80 -14.08
CA GLU A 87 -13.09 -14.50 -15.33
C GLU A 87 -11.86 -14.93 -16.13
N LEU A 88 -10.82 -15.41 -15.45
CA LEU A 88 -9.57 -15.86 -16.07
C LEU A 88 -9.67 -17.21 -16.82
N GLY A 89 -10.77 -17.95 -16.67
CA GLY A 89 -11.04 -19.18 -17.42
C GLY A 89 -9.89 -20.20 -17.36
N PRO A 90 -9.39 -20.70 -18.50
CA PRO A 90 -8.30 -21.70 -18.54
C PRO A 90 -7.02 -21.29 -17.79
N VAL A 91 -6.75 -19.98 -17.67
CA VAL A 91 -5.58 -19.48 -16.92
C VAL A 91 -5.71 -19.83 -15.43
N PHE A 92 -6.90 -19.62 -14.86
CA PHE A 92 -7.16 -19.93 -13.46
C PHE A 92 -7.44 -21.42 -13.23
N GLU A 93 -8.09 -22.08 -14.18
CA GLU A 93 -8.49 -23.48 -14.07
C GLU A 93 -7.34 -24.46 -14.30
N GLN A 94 -6.51 -24.19 -15.31
CA GLN A 94 -5.55 -25.14 -15.89
C GLN A 94 -4.13 -24.57 -15.93
N GLY A 95 -3.94 -23.28 -15.64
CA GLY A 95 -2.63 -22.63 -15.68
C GLY A 95 -2.12 -22.39 -17.10
N VAL A 96 -3.03 -22.31 -18.08
CA VAL A 96 -2.69 -22.18 -19.50
C VAL A 96 -3.25 -20.87 -20.07
N LEU A 97 -2.41 -20.13 -20.78
CA LEU A 97 -2.83 -18.92 -21.48
C LEU A 97 -3.83 -19.22 -22.59
N THR A 98 -4.83 -18.36 -22.74
CA THR A 98 -5.65 -18.33 -23.95
C THR A 98 -4.83 -17.77 -25.11
N GLY A 99 -5.22 -18.08 -26.36
CA GLY A 99 -4.53 -17.56 -27.55
C GLY A 99 -4.50 -16.03 -27.60
N GLU A 100 -5.60 -15.38 -27.23
CA GLU A 100 -5.70 -13.91 -27.18
C GLU A 100 -4.75 -13.31 -26.13
N LEU A 101 -4.70 -13.90 -24.93
CA LEU A 101 -3.82 -13.41 -23.87
C LEU A 101 -2.35 -13.66 -24.20
N ALA A 102 -2.01 -14.82 -24.77
CA ALA A 102 -0.66 -15.10 -25.25
C ALA A 102 -0.23 -14.11 -26.34
N ALA A 103 -1.12 -13.79 -27.30
CA ALA A 103 -0.86 -12.80 -28.34
C ALA A 103 -0.67 -11.39 -27.75
N ALA A 104 -1.48 -11.00 -26.76
CA ALA A 104 -1.33 -9.73 -26.07
C ALA A 104 0.01 -9.63 -25.33
N LEU A 105 0.37 -10.64 -24.53
CA LEU A 105 1.63 -10.67 -23.78
C LEU A 105 2.87 -10.67 -24.70
N ALA A 106 2.76 -11.17 -25.93
CA ALA A 106 3.84 -11.12 -26.90
C ALA A 106 4.24 -9.70 -27.33
N HIS A 107 3.40 -8.68 -27.08
CA HIS A 107 3.77 -7.28 -27.28
C HIS A 107 4.74 -6.75 -26.22
N ILE A 108 4.85 -7.41 -25.06
CA ILE A 108 5.72 -6.96 -23.97
C ILE A 108 7.18 -7.09 -24.40
N ARG A 109 7.91 -5.98 -24.29
CA ARG A 109 9.32 -5.93 -24.67
C ARG A 109 10.19 -6.60 -23.60
N PRO A 110 11.32 -7.23 -23.99
CA PRO A 110 12.34 -7.65 -23.02
C PRO A 110 12.77 -6.49 -22.12
N GLY A 111 12.94 -6.76 -20.82
CA GLY A 111 13.32 -5.75 -19.82
C GLY A 111 12.18 -4.88 -19.29
N THR A 112 10.93 -5.10 -19.73
CA THR A 112 9.75 -4.46 -19.14
C THR A 112 9.53 -5.01 -17.72
N ARG A 113 9.39 -4.12 -16.72
CA ARG A 113 9.05 -4.54 -15.36
C ARG A 113 7.62 -5.06 -15.32
N LEU A 114 7.38 -6.20 -14.69
CA LEU A 114 6.04 -6.78 -14.56
C LEU A 114 5.58 -6.71 -13.12
N ALA A 115 4.31 -6.43 -12.92
CA ALA A 115 3.70 -6.48 -11.61
C ALA A 115 2.32 -7.15 -11.69
N SER A 116 1.97 -7.93 -10.67
CA SER A 116 0.62 -8.43 -10.50
C SER A 116 0.01 -8.00 -9.17
N ILE A 117 -1.31 -7.84 -9.19
CA ILE A 117 -2.12 -7.60 -8.01
C ILE A 117 -3.13 -8.74 -7.92
N CYS A 118 -3.20 -9.39 -6.76
CA CYS A 118 -4.14 -10.48 -6.49
C CYS A 118 -4.02 -11.63 -7.51
N THR A 119 -5.16 -12.12 -8.02
CA THR A 119 -5.25 -13.20 -9.02
C THR A 119 -4.61 -12.87 -10.37
N GLY A 120 -4.21 -11.61 -10.62
CA GLY A 120 -3.43 -11.25 -11.80
C GLY A 120 -2.11 -12.02 -11.91
N VAL A 121 -1.60 -12.57 -10.79
CA VAL A 121 -0.40 -13.40 -10.78
C VAL A 121 -0.54 -14.67 -11.64
N TYR A 122 -1.75 -15.20 -11.80
CA TYR A 122 -2.00 -16.40 -12.60
C TYR A 122 -1.64 -16.19 -14.08
N VAL A 123 -1.80 -14.97 -14.58
CA VAL A 123 -1.41 -14.61 -15.94
C VAL A 123 0.10 -14.67 -16.12
N LEU A 124 0.85 -14.10 -15.16
CA LEU A 124 2.32 -14.13 -15.20
C LEU A 124 2.86 -15.55 -15.04
N ALA A 125 2.23 -16.35 -14.17
CA ALA A 125 2.58 -17.75 -13.95
C ALA A 125 2.32 -18.62 -15.20
N ALA A 126 1.14 -18.49 -15.82
CA ALA A 126 0.78 -19.22 -17.03
C ALA A 126 1.66 -18.82 -18.24
N ALA A 127 2.24 -17.62 -18.23
CA ALA A 127 3.23 -17.17 -19.20
C ALA A 127 4.65 -17.73 -18.94
N GLY A 128 4.88 -18.47 -17.85
CA GLY A 128 6.18 -19.01 -17.47
C GLY A 128 7.14 -17.97 -16.90
N LEU A 129 6.65 -16.79 -16.50
CA LEU A 129 7.48 -15.65 -16.07
C LEU A 129 7.90 -15.73 -14.59
N LEU A 130 7.36 -16.70 -13.85
CA LEU A 130 7.55 -16.88 -12.42
C LEU A 130 8.21 -18.23 -12.05
N ASP A 131 8.58 -19.06 -13.02
CA ASP A 131 9.19 -20.37 -12.75
C ASP A 131 10.51 -20.22 -11.97
N GLY A 132 10.59 -20.85 -10.79
CA GLY A 132 11.75 -20.78 -9.90
C GLY A 132 11.89 -19.47 -9.13
N ARG A 133 10.84 -18.64 -9.08
CA ARG A 133 10.85 -17.31 -8.45
C ARG A 133 9.87 -17.25 -7.27
N PRO A 134 10.13 -16.39 -6.27
CA PRO A 134 9.18 -16.11 -5.21
C PRO A 134 7.99 -15.30 -5.73
N ALA A 135 6.79 -15.64 -5.30
CA ALA A 135 5.58 -14.89 -5.62
C ALA A 135 4.56 -14.92 -4.48
N THR A 136 3.71 -13.91 -4.41
CA THR A 136 2.55 -13.89 -3.52
C THR A 136 1.27 -13.61 -4.31
N THR A 137 0.14 -13.97 -3.71
CA THR A 137 -1.21 -13.73 -4.20
C THR A 137 -2.15 -13.62 -3.03
N HIS A 138 -3.43 -13.36 -3.27
CA HIS A 138 -4.43 -13.33 -2.21
C HIS A 138 -4.43 -14.66 -1.44
N TRP A 139 -4.39 -14.59 -0.11
CA TRP A 139 -4.26 -15.76 0.75
C TRP A 139 -5.30 -16.86 0.48
N ALA A 140 -6.51 -16.48 0.07
CA ALA A 140 -7.57 -17.43 -0.25
C ALA A 140 -7.24 -18.31 -1.48
N ASP A 141 -6.38 -17.83 -2.37
CA ASP A 141 -5.97 -18.52 -3.59
C ASP A 141 -4.55 -19.12 -3.50
N ALA A 142 -3.77 -18.80 -2.48
CA ALA A 142 -2.36 -19.19 -2.39
C ALA A 142 -2.13 -20.70 -2.50
N ASP A 143 -2.92 -21.52 -1.78
CA ASP A 143 -2.84 -22.98 -1.84
C ASP A 143 -3.16 -23.53 -3.23
N ARG A 144 -4.15 -22.93 -3.90
CA ARG A 144 -4.53 -23.31 -5.27
C ARG A 144 -3.42 -22.94 -6.25
N PHE A 145 -2.91 -21.72 -6.12
CA PHE A 145 -1.85 -21.17 -6.96
C PHE A 145 -0.59 -22.03 -6.87
N GLN A 146 -0.17 -22.40 -5.66
CA GLN A 146 0.98 -23.29 -5.43
C GLN A 146 0.80 -24.68 -6.07
N ARG A 147 -0.40 -25.26 -6.00
CA ARG A 147 -0.68 -26.56 -6.64
C ARG A 147 -0.66 -26.48 -8.16
N LEU A 148 -1.18 -25.40 -8.72
CA LEU A 148 -1.26 -25.22 -10.17
C LEU A 148 0.11 -24.92 -10.79
N PHE A 149 0.98 -24.21 -10.05
CA PHE A 149 2.31 -23.81 -10.49
C PHE A 149 3.39 -24.27 -9.50
N PRO A 150 3.74 -25.58 -9.49
CA PRO A 150 4.60 -26.17 -8.46
C PRO A 150 6.06 -25.69 -8.50
N ARG A 151 6.48 -24.98 -9.55
CA ARG A 151 7.83 -24.40 -9.67
C ARG A 151 7.96 -23.00 -9.07
N ILE A 152 6.84 -22.39 -8.66
CA ILE A 152 6.83 -21.06 -8.04
C ILE A 152 6.95 -21.24 -6.52
N GLU A 153 7.76 -20.40 -5.87
CA GLU A 153 7.87 -20.35 -4.41
C GLU A 153 6.79 -19.41 -3.86
N VAL A 154 5.61 -19.95 -3.54
CA VAL A 154 4.47 -19.13 -3.11
C VAL A 154 4.58 -18.78 -1.62
N ASP A 155 4.62 -17.48 -1.31
CA ASP A 155 4.56 -16.96 0.06
C ASP A 155 3.22 -16.25 0.32
N PRO A 156 2.28 -16.85 1.08
CA PRO A 156 1.01 -16.23 1.42
C PRO A 156 1.13 -15.20 2.56
N ASP A 157 2.24 -15.17 3.29
CA ASP A 157 2.39 -14.43 4.55
C ASP A 157 2.95 -13.02 4.37
N VAL A 158 2.90 -12.48 3.14
CA VAL A 158 3.42 -11.17 2.77
C VAL A 158 2.39 -10.37 1.96
N LEU A 159 2.43 -9.04 2.06
CA LEU A 159 1.59 -8.14 1.26
C LEU A 159 2.06 -8.12 -0.20
N PHE A 160 3.37 -8.08 -0.41
CA PHE A 160 3.96 -8.09 -1.74
C PHE A 160 5.39 -8.62 -1.71
N ILE A 161 5.84 -9.12 -2.87
CA ILE A 161 7.22 -9.52 -3.15
C ILE A 161 7.74 -8.66 -4.30
N ASP A 162 8.95 -8.12 -4.13
CA ASP A 162 9.75 -7.50 -5.19
C ASP A 162 10.93 -8.43 -5.49
N ASP A 163 10.89 -9.08 -6.66
CA ASP A 163 11.96 -9.96 -7.16
C ASP A 163 12.71 -9.30 -8.33
N GLY A 164 12.92 -7.97 -8.25
CA GLY A 164 13.71 -7.21 -9.21
C GLY A 164 12.89 -6.73 -10.40
N ASP A 165 12.75 -7.56 -11.43
CA ASP A 165 12.03 -7.26 -12.67
C ASP A 165 10.55 -7.73 -12.65
N VAL A 166 10.18 -8.58 -11.70
CA VAL A 166 8.80 -9.01 -11.47
C VAL A 166 8.40 -8.79 -10.01
N LEU A 167 7.21 -8.23 -9.80
CA LEU A 167 6.65 -7.96 -8.49
C LEU A 167 5.25 -8.56 -8.39
N THR A 168 4.87 -9.06 -7.22
CA THR A 168 3.56 -9.69 -7.01
C THR A 168 2.98 -9.20 -5.68
N SER A 169 1.67 -9.07 -5.58
CA SER A 169 1.00 -8.65 -4.35
C SER A 169 -0.28 -9.42 -4.07
N ALA A 170 -0.61 -9.49 -2.80
CA ALA A 170 -1.79 -10.15 -2.23
C ALA A 170 -3.13 -9.65 -2.77
N GLY A 171 -3.18 -8.46 -3.37
CA GLY A 171 -4.44 -7.88 -3.83
C GLY A 171 -5.06 -6.84 -2.92
N VAL A 172 -6.13 -6.23 -3.41
CA VAL A 172 -6.92 -5.21 -2.73
C VAL A 172 -6.00 -4.12 -2.15
N ALA A 173 -5.97 -3.92 -0.84
CA ALA A 173 -5.16 -2.88 -0.22
C ALA A 173 -3.65 -3.11 -0.40
N ALA A 174 -3.20 -4.36 -0.54
CA ALA A 174 -1.78 -4.66 -0.77
C ALA A 174 -1.30 -4.19 -2.14
N GLY A 175 -2.20 -4.03 -3.12
CA GLY A 175 -1.88 -3.41 -4.40
C GLY A 175 -1.43 -1.95 -4.24
N ILE A 176 -2.00 -1.21 -3.27
CA ILE A 176 -1.59 0.15 -2.93
C ILE A 176 -0.17 0.14 -2.38
N ASP A 177 0.12 -0.80 -1.47
CA ASP A 177 1.43 -0.97 -0.84
C ASP A 177 2.50 -1.28 -1.90
N LEU A 178 2.21 -2.20 -2.83
CA LEU A 178 3.12 -2.52 -3.95
C LEU A 178 3.35 -1.31 -4.87
N CYS A 179 2.31 -0.56 -5.23
CA CYS A 179 2.45 0.61 -6.09
C CYS A 179 3.25 1.73 -5.40
N LEU A 180 3.03 1.97 -4.11
CA LEU A 180 3.82 2.94 -3.33
C LEU A 180 5.27 2.50 -3.17
N HIS A 181 5.52 1.19 -3.02
CA HIS A 181 6.87 0.62 -3.03
C HIS A 181 7.59 0.90 -4.35
N MET A 182 6.92 0.70 -5.49
CA MET A 182 7.49 1.05 -6.81
C MET A 182 7.81 2.54 -6.91
N VAL A 183 6.89 3.43 -6.51
CA VAL A 183 7.17 4.88 -6.52
C VAL A 183 8.37 5.23 -5.64
N ARG A 184 8.50 4.58 -4.48
CA ARG A 184 9.65 4.79 -3.58
C ARG A 184 10.96 4.33 -4.21
N ARG A 185 10.95 3.19 -4.90
CA ARG A 185 12.14 2.65 -5.59
C ARG A 185 12.57 3.55 -6.75
N ASP A 186 11.60 4.06 -7.50
CA ASP A 186 11.86 4.84 -8.72
C ASP A 186 12.25 6.30 -8.41
N HIS A 187 11.60 6.93 -7.42
CA HIS A 187 11.69 8.37 -7.17
C HIS A 187 11.95 8.76 -5.71
N GLY A 188 12.22 7.78 -4.85
CA GLY A 188 12.57 8.00 -3.46
C GLY A 188 11.39 8.19 -2.51
N THR A 189 11.70 8.16 -1.22
CA THR A 189 10.72 8.15 -0.13
C THR A 189 9.86 9.42 -0.07
N ALA A 190 10.43 10.59 -0.36
CA ALA A 190 9.68 11.85 -0.30
C ALA A 190 8.50 11.87 -1.26
N VAL A 191 8.70 11.41 -2.51
CA VAL A 191 7.64 11.32 -3.53
C VAL A 191 6.59 10.28 -3.11
N ALA A 192 7.02 9.10 -2.68
CA ALA A 192 6.10 8.06 -2.22
C ALA A 192 5.25 8.51 -1.01
N ASN A 193 5.84 9.22 -0.06
CA ASN A 193 5.13 9.74 1.11
C ASN A 193 4.12 10.83 0.73
N ASP A 194 4.44 11.70 -0.23
CA ASP A 194 3.46 12.68 -0.74
C ASP A 194 2.25 12.00 -1.38
N VAL A 195 2.49 10.97 -2.19
CA VAL A 195 1.45 10.19 -2.85
C VAL A 195 0.59 9.46 -1.82
N ALA A 196 1.20 8.82 -0.82
CA ALA A 196 0.49 8.14 0.25
C ALA A 196 -0.39 9.12 1.06
N ARG A 197 0.16 10.28 1.46
CA ARG A 197 -0.58 11.33 2.18
C ARG A 197 -1.80 11.80 1.39
N ARG A 198 -1.63 12.08 0.09
CA ARG A 198 -2.73 12.48 -0.78
C ARG A 198 -3.74 11.36 -1.04
N THR A 199 -3.33 10.11 -0.88
CA THR A 199 -4.20 8.93 -1.03
C THR A 199 -4.84 8.50 0.29
N VAL A 200 -4.49 9.16 1.39
CA VAL A 200 -5.04 8.89 2.74
C VAL A 200 -4.79 7.44 3.16
N VAL A 201 -3.59 6.94 2.85
CA VAL A 201 -3.13 5.62 3.24
C VAL A 201 -1.84 5.75 4.06
N PRO A 202 -1.51 4.76 4.91
CA PRO A 202 -0.25 4.74 5.62
C PRO A 202 0.92 4.89 4.63
N PRO A 203 1.94 5.72 4.93
CA PRO A 203 3.07 5.92 4.03
C PRO A 203 3.91 4.66 3.86
N HIS A 204 3.86 3.74 4.84
CA HIS A 204 4.60 2.51 4.80
C HIS A 204 3.88 1.39 5.55
N ARG A 205 3.59 0.31 4.84
CA ARG A 205 3.39 -1.02 5.38
C ARG A 205 4.52 -1.87 4.83
N ASP A 206 5.25 -2.56 5.70
CA ASP A 206 6.34 -3.44 5.25
C ASP A 206 5.79 -4.50 4.29
N GLY A 207 6.50 -4.77 3.19
CA GLY A 207 6.09 -5.83 2.25
C GLY A 207 5.96 -7.19 2.92
N GLY A 208 6.83 -7.47 3.90
CA GLY A 208 6.78 -8.65 4.77
C GLY A 208 5.71 -8.62 5.86
N GLN A 209 4.82 -7.62 5.88
CA GLN A 209 3.64 -7.65 6.75
C GLN A 209 2.71 -8.76 6.26
N ALA A 210 2.18 -9.56 7.20
CA ALA A 210 1.19 -10.57 6.86
C ALA A 210 -0.09 -9.95 6.27
N GLN A 211 -0.68 -10.63 5.29
CA GLN A 211 -2.04 -10.34 4.85
C GLN A 211 -3.02 -10.54 6.02
N TYR A 212 -4.24 -10.02 5.89
CA TYR A 212 -5.35 -10.40 6.78
C TYR A 212 -5.84 -11.81 6.42
N ILE A 213 -4.96 -12.80 6.57
CA ILE A 213 -5.30 -14.20 6.39
C ILE A 213 -6.22 -14.57 7.56
N HIS A 214 -7.44 -15.03 7.25
CA HIS A 214 -8.17 -15.83 8.21
C HIS A 214 -7.49 -17.20 8.27
N ARG A 215 -6.28 -17.24 8.86
CA ARG A 215 -5.67 -18.49 9.32
C ARG A 215 -6.77 -19.18 10.09
N PRO A 216 -7.03 -20.48 9.87
CA PRO A 216 -8.06 -21.20 10.59
C PRO A 216 -7.97 -20.74 12.02
N VAL A 217 -8.98 -19.97 12.46
CA VAL A 217 -9.02 -19.44 13.81
C VAL A 217 -8.92 -20.71 14.61
N PRO A 218 -7.81 -20.93 15.32
CA PRO A 218 -7.76 -22.09 16.15
C PRO A 218 -8.95 -21.87 17.07
N ASP A 219 -9.90 -22.82 17.05
CA ASP A 219 -11.23 -22.81 17.68
C ASP A 219 -11.28 -21.76 18.80
N PRO A 220 -12.26 -20.82 18.88
CA PRO A 220 -12.33 -19.72 19.87
C PRO A 220 -11.81 -19.99 21.29
N GLN A 221 -11.74 -21.25 21.71
CA GLN A 221 -10.89 -21.76 22.79
C GLN A 221 -9.34 -21.58 22.66
N GLN A 222 -8.78 -21.08 21.55
CA GLN A 222 -7.35 -21.10 21.24
C GLN A 222 -6.73 -19.74 20.84
N ALA A 223 -7.51 -18.68 20.59
CA ALA A 223 -7.01 -17.31 20.35
C ALA A 223 -6.54 -16.64 21.66
N THR A 224 -5.49 -17.21 22.23
CA THR A 224 -5.22 -17.11 23.66
C THR A 224 -4.11 -16.14 24.02
N THR A 225 -3.67 -15.28 23.10
CA THR A 225 -2.70 -14.21 23.38
C THR A 225 -3.20 -12.80 23.06
N THR A 226 -4.49 -12.66 22.72
CA THR A 226 -5.09 -11.38 22.29
C THR A 226 -5.18 -10.36 23.41
N SER A 227 -5.62 -10.76 24.60
CA SER A 227 -5.71 -9.89 25.78
C SER A 227 -4.32 -9.41 26.20
N ALA A 228 -3.33 -10.30 26.16
CA ALA A 228 -1.93 -9.97 26.45
C ALA A 228 -1.36 -8.93 25.48
N ARG A 229 -1.63 -9.06 24.18
CA ARG A 229 -1.18 -8.10 23.16
C ARG A 229 -1.83 -6.73 23.35
N ALA A 230 -3.15 -6.69 23.53
CA ALA A 230 -3.88 -5.44 23.79
C ALA A 230 -3.40 -4.76 25.08
N TRP A 231 -3.21 -5.53 26.15
CA TRP A 231 -2.68 -5.04 27.42
C TRP A 231 -1.28 -4.43 27.26
N ALA A 232 -0.41 -5.09 26.49
CA ALA A 232 0.95 -4.63 26.23
C ALA A 232 1.00 -3.36 25.37
N LEU A 233 0.15 -3.23 24.34
CA LEU A 233 0.08 -2.03 23.49
C LEU A 233 -0.26 -0.77 24.29
N GLY A 234 -1.12 -0.90 25.31
CA GLY A 234 -1.43 0.19 26.24
C GLY A 234 -0.28 0.58 27.19
N ARG A 235 0.75 -0.27 27.31
CA ARG A 235 1.81 -0.18 28.34
C ARG A 235 3.22 -0.28 27.78
N LEU A 236 3.42 0.02 26.50
CA LEU A 236 4.73 -0.11 25.86
C LEU A 236 5.85 0.69 26.56
N HIS A 237 5.49 1.78 27.23
CA HIS A 237 6.37 2.65 28.02
C HIS A 237 6.86 2.02 29.35
N GLU A 238 6.22 0.94 29.80
CA GLU A 238 6.53 0.25 31.05
C GLU A 238 7.47 -0.95 30.82
N PRO A 239 8.21 -1.40 31.85
CA PRO A 239 9.06 -2.58 31.78
C PRO A 239 8.23 -3.88 31.81
N ILE A 240 7.57 -4.21 30.70
CA ILE A 240 6.79 -5.44 30.54
C ILE A 240 7.70 -6.67 30.58
N GLN A 241 7.40 -7.62 31.47
CA GLN A 241 8.01 -8.95 31.50
C GLN A 241 7.11 -9.96 30.80
N LEU A 242 7.72 -11.04 30.29
CA LEU A 242 6.98 -12.16 29.67
C LEU A 242 5.94 -12.78 30.61
N ARG A 243 6.24 -12.83 31.92
CA ARG A 243 5.29 -13.31 32.94
C ARG A 243 4.04 -12.44 33.05
N ASP A 244 4.17 -11.13 32.82
CA ASP A 244 3.05 -10.19 32.94
C ASP A 244 2.08 -10.37 31.78
N MET A 245 2.62 -10.61 30.58
CA MET A 245 1.84 -10.97 29.39
C MET A 245 1.18 -12.33 29.53
N ALA A 246 1.92 -13.35 30.00
CA ALA A 246 1.37 -14.68 30.20
C ALA A 246 0.25 -14.71 31.26
N ALA A 247 0.35 -13.87 32.29
CA ALA A 247 -0.67 -13.71 33.31
C ALA A 247 -2.00 -13.14 32.77
N GLN A 248 -1.98 -12.31 31.72
CA GLN A 248 -3.22 -11.78 31.10
C GLN A 248 -4.10 -12.89 30.53
N GLU A 249 -3.51 -14.05 30.25
CA GLU A 249 -4.16 -15.19 29.62
C GLU A 249 -4.21 -16.40 30.57
N SER A 250 -3.85 -16.20 31.85
CA SER A 250 -3.73 -17.27 32.86
C SER A 250 -2.83 -18.43 32.42
N MET A 251 -1.72 -18.14 31.73
CA MET A 251 -0.80 -19.14 31.19
C MET A 251 0.55 -19.16 31.89
N SER A 252 1.21 -20.33 31.83
CA SER A 252 2.66 -20.38 32.05
C SER A 252 3.39 -19.62 30.93
N VAL A 253 4.55 -19.05 31.25
CA VAL A 253 5.41 -18.34 30.27
C VAL A 253 5.79 -19.24 29.10
N ARG A 254 6.02 -20.54 29.35
CA ARG A 254 6.36 -21.52 28.32
C ARG A 254 5.22 -21.69 27.32
N THR A 255 4.01 -21.93 27.83
CA THR A 255 2.80 -22.11 26.99
C THR A 255 2.51 -20.84 26.20
N PHE A 256 2.55 -19.69 26.88
CA PHE A 256 2.33 -18.40 26.26
C PHE A 256 3.32 -18.14 25.13
N THR A 257 4.63 -18.33 25.36
CA THR A 257 5.66 -18.08 24.33
C THR A 257 5.48 -18.95 23.10
N ARG A 258 5.13 -20.23 23.29
CA ARG A 258 4.84 -21.15 22.19
C ARG A 258 3.63 -20.67 21.38
N ARG A 259 2.50 -20.45 22.05
CA ARG A 259 1.25 -20.00 21.40
C ARG A 259 1.41 -18.64 20.73
N PHE A 260 2.11 -17.71 21.36
CA PHE A 260 2.38 -16.40 20.79
C PHE A 260 3.17 -16.50 19.49
N ARG A 261 4.17 -17.39 19.41
CA ARG A 261 4.91 -17.64 18.16
C ARG A 261 4.03 -18.28 17.09
N GLU A 262 3.20 -19.25 17.48
CA GLU A 262 2.23 -19.89 16.57
C GLU A 262 1.23 -18.86 16.01
N GLU A 263 0.77 -17.92 16.84
CA GLU A 263 -0.21 -16.89 16.47
C GLU A 263 0.39 -15.69 15.72
N THR A 264 1.62 -15.28 16.04
CA THR A 264 2.21 -14.02 15.52
C THR A 264 3.43 -14.20 14.62
N GLY A 265 3.94 -15.42 14.46
CA GLY A 265 5.16 -15.72 13.71
C GLY A 265 6.47 -15.35 14.42
N VAL A 266 6.42 -14.58 15.51
CA VAL A 266 7.61 -14.08 16.22
C VAL A 266 7.52 -14.32 17.73
N SER A 267 8.65 -14.23 18.45
CA SER A 267 8.61 -14.32 19.91
C SER A 267 7.96 -13.08 20.55
N PRO A 268 7.35 -13.18 21.74
CA PRO A 268 6.74 -12.01 22.38
C PRO A 268 7.74 -10.88 22.65
N GLY A 269 9.00 -11.20 22.95
CA GLY A 269 10.05 -10.20 23.15
C GLY A 269 10.43 -9.44 21.86
N GLN A 270 10.52 -10.16 20.73
CA GLN A 270 10.74 -9.53 19.42
C GLN A 270 9.55 -8.66 19.03
N TRP A 271 8.32 -9.17 19.23
CA TRP A 271 7.11 -8.42 18.97
C TRP A 271 7.04 -7.12 19.81
N LEU A 272 7.30 -7.20 21.12
CA LEU A 272 7.37 -6.02 21.99
C LEU A 272 8.40 -5.01 21.48
N THR A 273 9.57 -5.49 21.06
CA THR A 273 10.63 -4.62 20.52
C THR A 273 10.16 -3.89 19.27
N GLN A 274 9.51 -4.59 18.33
CA GLN A 274 8.93 -3.99 17.12
C GLN A 274 7.90 -2.92 17.47
N GLN A 275 6.97 -3.21 18.38
CA GLN A 275 5.95 -2.23 18.81
C GLN A 275 6.59 -0.99 19.47
N ARG A 276 7.66 -1.16 20.24
CA ARG A 276 8.41 -0.04 20.84
C ARG A 276 9.16 0.78 19.80
N VAL A 277 9.73 0.15 18.76
CA VAL A 277 10.34 0.87 17.63
C VAL A 277 9.29 1.75 16.93
N GLU A 278 8.10 1.21 16.64
CA GLU A 278 7.02 1.98 16.04
C GLU A 278 6.56 3.16 16.91
N ARG A 279 6.45 2.95 18.22
CA ARG A 279 6.15 4.04 19.16
C ARG A 279 7.26 5.11 19.19
N ALA A 280 8.52 4.71 19.15
CA ALA A 280 9.64 5.63 19.09
C ALA A 280 9.63 6.46 17.79
N ARG A 281 9.36 5.83 16.63
CA ARG A 281 9.18 6.53 15.34
C ARG A 281 8.12 7.62 15.45
N HIS A 282 6.92 7.25 15.90
CA HIS A 282 5.81 8.18 16.07
C HIS A 282 6.16 9.35 16.99
N LEU A 283 6.86 9.11 18.11
CA LEU A 283 7.28 10.18 19.03
C LEU A 283 8.39 11.07 18.46
N LEU A 284 9.31 10.52 17.66
CA LEU A 284 10.36 11.29 16.97
C LEU A 284 9.77 12.24 15.92
N GLU A 285 8.70 11.81 15.25
CA GLU A 285 7.98 12.53 14.20
C GLU A 285 7.02 13.59 14.76
N SER A 286 6.26 13.25 15.81
CA SER A 286 5.14 14.07 16.31
C SER A 286 5.50 15.01 17.46
N THR A 287 6.67 14.86 18.11
CA THR A 287 7.00 15.62 19.32
C THR A 287 8.41 16.20 19.34
N ASP A 288 8.62 17.28 20.10
CA ASP A 288 9.91 17.93 20.42
C ASP A 288 10.69 17.27 21.56
N ARG A 289 10.25 16.10 22.04
CA ARG A 289 10.90 15.41 23.16
C ARG A 289 12.35 15.07 22.86
N SER A 290 13.25 15.15 23.84
CA SER A 290 14.64 14.73 23.65
C SER A 290 14.73 13.24 23.32
N VAL A 291 15.83 12.79 22.72
CA VAL A 291 16.04 11.37 22.40
C VAL A 291 15.96 10.50 23.67
N ASP A 292 16.39 11.01 24.82
CA ASP A 292 16.28 10.32 26.11
C ASP A 292 14.85 10.25 26.64
N GLN A 293 14.02 11.26 26.38
CA GLN A 293 12.60 11.22 26.71
C GLN A 293 11.87 10.22 25.82
N VAL A 294 12.11 10.25 24.52
CA VAL A 294 11.51 9.29 23.57
C VAL A 294 11.87 7.85 23.94
N ALA A 295 13.12 7.59 24.30
CA ALA A 295 13.55 6.26 24.70
C ALA A 295 12.80 5.75 25.95
N ARG A 296 12.52 6.62 26.92
CA ARG A 296 11.71 6.29 28.10
C ARG A 296 10.25 6.06 27.72
N ASP A 297 9.66 6.97 26.95
CA ASP A 297 8.24 6.94 26.57
C ASP A 297 7.89 5.80 25.59
N ALA A 298 8.87 5.33 24.84
CA ALA A 298 8.76 4.14 24.00
C ALA A 298 9.14 2.85 24.75
N GLY A 299 9.62 2.93 26.00
CA GLY A 299 9.92 1.76 26.84
C GLY A 299 11.26 1.07 26.58
N PHE A 300 12.21 1.73 25.91
CA PHE A 300 13.59 1.24 25.78
C PHE A 300 14.44 1.52 27.01
N GLY A 301 13.98 2.40 27.90
CA GLY A 301 14.67 2.82 29.12
C GLY A 301 15.81 3.81 28.86
N THR A 302 16.68 3.51 27.90
CA THR A 302 17.85 4.35 27.55
C THR A 302 17.91 4.69 26.07
N ALA A 303 18.46 5.87 25.75
CA ALA A 303 18.67 6.28 24.36
C ALA A 303 19.67 5.40 23.60
N GLN A 304 20.57 4.69 24.31
CA GLN A 304 21.49 3.74 23.70
C GLN A 304 20.75 2.48 23.24
N SER A 305 19.90 1.91 24.09
CA SER A 305 19.05 0.75 23.77
C SER A 305 18.13 1.06 22.58
N MET A 306 17.43 2.20 22.64
CA MET A 306 16.59 2.65 21.53
C MET A 306 17.40 2.82 20.24
N ARG A 307 18.60 3.41 20.29
CA ARG A 307 19.47 3.59 19.12
C ARG A 307 19.81 2.27 18.44
N GLN A 308 20.20 1.26 19.21
CA GLN A 308 20.55 -0.05 18.68
C GLN A 308 19.36 -0.70 17.96
N HIS A 309 18.19 -0.71 18.58
CA HIS A 309 17.00 -1.30 17.99
C HIS A 309 16.50 -0.52 16.77
N LEU A 310 16.51 0.82 16.82
CA LEU A 310 16.07 1.66 15.71
C LEU A 310 17.02 1.57 14.51
N GLN A 311 18.34 1.51 14.76
CA GLN A 311 19.34 1.33 13.70
C GLN A 311 19.26 -0.08 13.09
N SER A 312 19.04 -1.11 13.91
CA SER A 312 18.83 -2.47 13.43
C SER A 312 17.57 -2.60 12.56
N ALA A 313 16.51 -1.85 12.88
CA ALA A 313 15.24 -1.92 12.17
C ALA A 313 15.18 -1.01 10.94
N LEU A 314 15.77 0.18 11.00
CA LEU A 314 15.58 1.26 10.00
C LEU A 314 16.87 1.71 9.32
N GLY A 315 18.03 1.17 9.71
CA GLY A 315 19.33 1.54 9.13
C GLY A 315 19.85 2.93 9.51
N VAL A 316 19.12 3.71 10.32
CA VAL A 316 19.47 5.10 10.66
C VAL A 316 19.40 5.38 12.16
N THR A 317 20.11 6.43 12.61
CA THR A 317 20.05 6.88 14.01
C THR A 317 18.78 7.67 14.30
N PRO A 318 18.27 7.73 15.54
CA PRO A 318 17.08 8.51 15.90
C PRO A 318 17.18 9.99 15.55
N THR A 319 18.37 10.59 15.67
CA THR A 319 18.60 12.00 15.31
C THR A 319 18.58 12.20 13.81
N ALA A 320 19.19 11.29 13.04
CA ALA A 320 19.12 11.32 11.58
C ALA A 320 17.68 11.11 11.10
N TYR A 321 16.98 10.13 11.68
CA TYR A 321 15.57 9.86 11.44
C TYR A 321 14.72 11.12 11.67
N ARG A 322 14.80 11.71 12.86
CA ARG A 322 14.07 12.95 13.19
C ARG A 322 14.40 14.10 12.24
N ARG A 323 15.67 14.29 11.88
CA ARG A 323 16.08 15.39 10.99
C ARG A 323 15.46 15.26 9.61
N THR A 324 15.41 14.05 9.06
CA THR A 324 14.78 13.78 7.76
C THR A 324 13.29 14.17 7.80
N PHE A 325 12.55 13.71 8.80
CA PHE A 325 11.10 13.97 8.88
C PHE A 325 10.72 15.38 9.38
N ARG A 326 11.60 16.08 10.10
CA ARG A 326 11.36 17.47 10.53
C ARG A 326 11.67 18.50 9.46
N ALA A 327 12.72 18.31 8.67
CA ALA A 327 13.00 19.18 7.53
C ALA A 327 11.81 19.18 6.54
N GLU A 328 11.11 18.05 6.43
CA GLU A 328 9.88 17.91 5.64
C GLU A 328 8.68 18.64 6.27
N ASN A 329 8.50 18.58 7.60
CA ASN A 329 7.39 19.26 8.29
C ASN A 329 7.56 20.80 8.39
N ASP A 330 8.78 21.30 8.57
CA ASP A 330 9.03 22.75 8.59
C ASP A 330 8.97 23.36 7.18
N GLY A 331 9.38 22.60 6.14
CA GLY A 331 9.14 22.97 4.75
C GLY A 331 7.65 23.07 4.40
N ALA A 332 6.83 22.15 4.92
CA ALA A 332 5.38 22.20 4.77
C ALA A 332 4.75 23.41 5.50
N ARG A 333 5.17 23.71 6.73
CA ARG A 333 4.65 24.86 7.51
C ARG A 333 5.03 26.23 6.95
N LEU A 334 6.23 26.35 6.37
CA LEU A 334 6.65 27.58 5.69
C LEU A 334 5.85 27.81 4.40
N SER A 335 5.51 26.75 3.66
CA SER A 335 4.66 26.84 2.47
C SER A 335 3.19 27.22 2.77
N GLU A 336 2.66 26.81 3.93
CA GLU A 336 1.31 27.21 4.38
C GLU A 336 1.28 28.65 4.92
N GLY A 337 2.38 29.13 5.53
CA GLY A 337 2.50 30.49 6.08
C GLY A 337 2.60 31.59 5.02
N GLU A 338 3.18 31.30 3.86
CA GLU A 338 3.29 32.26 2.74
C GLU A 338 1.96 32.45 2.00
N HIS A 339 1.09 31.43 1.96
CA HIS A 339 -0.25 31.57 1.38
C HIS A 339 -1.23 32.41 2.22
N HIS A 340 -0.98 32.60 3.53
CA HIS A 340 -1.87 33.40 4.38
C HIS A 340 -1.53 34.91 4.42
N ARG A 341 -0.36 35.33 3.91
CA ARG A 341 0.03 36.76 3.84
C ARG A 341 -0.33 37.47 2.53
N GLY A 342 -0.85 36.75 1.54
CA GLY A 342 -1.17 37.30 0.21
C GLY A 342 -2.61 37.80 0.00
N SER A 343 -3.53 37.56 0.95
CA SER A 343 -4.97 37.77 0.72
C SER A 343 -5.62 38.74 1.70
N GLN A 344 -5.09 39.97 1.79
CA GLN A 344 -5.82 41.11 2.33
C GLN A 344 -5.47 42.37 1.53
N LYS A 345 -6.20 42.60 0.43
CA LYS A 345 -6.54 43.92 -0.13
C LYS A 345 -7.48 43.71 -1.31
N VAL A 346 -8.78 43.59 -1.04
CA VAL A 346 -9.80 44.03 -2.00
C VAL A 346 -10.79 44.90 -1.23
N SER A 347 -10.91 46.11 -1.77
CA SER A 347 -11.64 47.26 -1.27
C SER A 347 -13.14 47.01 -1.17
N THR A 348 -13.71 47.55 -0.10
CA THR A 348 -15.15 47.72 0.10
C THR A 348 -15.74 48.66 -0.95
N ALA A 349 -16.83 48.23 -1.59
CA ALA A 349 -17.78 49.12 -2.25
C ALA A 349 -19.20 48.75 -1.80
N ARG A 350 -19.92 49.80 -1.42
CA ARG A 350 -21.14 49.84 -0.63
C ARG A 350 -22.35 49.87 -1.59
N ALA A 351 -23.36 49.03 -1.37
CA ALA A 351 -24.69 49.20 -1.95
C ALA A 351 -25.79 48.73 -0.98
N THR A 352 -26.32 49.72 -0.28
CA THR A 352 -27.72 49.93 0.15
C THR A 352 -28.75 48.80 -0.03
N ARG A 353 -29.35 48.37 1.10
CA ARG A 353 -30.69 47.76 1.18
C ARG A 353 -31.77 48.81 0.87
N PRO A 354 -32.98 48.33 0.52
CA PRO A 354 -34.13 48.70 1.34
C PRO A 354 -34.88 47.47 1.86
N ALA A 355 -35.66 47.70 2.92
CA ALA A 355 -36.52 46.75 3.59
C ALA A 355 -37.97 47.21 3.48
N SER A 356 -38.91 46.27 3.29
CA SER A 356 -40.31 46.33 3.76
C SER A 356 -41.01 45.02 3.34
N ALA A 357 -41.40 44.16 4.29
CA ALA A 357 -42.75 44.06 4.89
C ALA A 357 -43.58 42.95 4.20
N SER A 358 -43.88 41.85 4.91
CA SER A 358 -45.24 41.46 5.38
C SER A 358 -46.05 40.70 4.30
N ALA A 359 -46.91 39.70 4.52
CA ALA A 359 -47.21 38.73 5.57
C ALA A 359 -48.13 37.66 4.91
N ALA A 360 -48.20 36.48 5.53
CA ALA A 360 -49.37 35.60 5.63
C ALA A 360 -50.08 35.01 4.37
N ALA A 361 -49.99 33.67 4.28
CA ALA A 361 -51.10 32.70 4.33
C ALA A 361 -51.75 32.13 3.04
N LEU A 362 -52.10 30.82 3.19
CA LEU A 362 -53.04 29.97 2.43
C LEU A 362 -52.51 29.40 1.10
N SER A 363 -52.78 28.17 0.64
CA SER A 363 -53.56 27.02 1.11
C SER A 363 -53.37 25.89 0.05
N LYS A 364 -53.21 24.64 0.50
CA LYS A 364 -53.63 23.32 -0.05
C LYS A 364 -53.78 23.04 -1.58
N SER A 365 -53.38 21.79 -1.90
CA SER A 365 -53.83 20.88 -2.99
C SER A 365 -53.41 21.26 -4.42
N SER A 366 -53.10 20.37 -5.36
CA SER A 366 -53.48 18.98 -5.61
C SER A 366 -52.43 18.31 -6.53
N THR A 367 -52.21 17.03 -6.29
CA THR A 367 -52.04 15.95 -7.29
C THR A 367 -52.26 16.28 -8.77
N GLY A 368 -51.32 15.78 -9.58
CA GLY A 368 -51.39 15.49 -11.01
C GLY A 368 -50.27 14.53 -11.36
#